data_AF-A0A843EAJ6-F1
#
_entry.id   AF-A0A843EAJ6-F1
#
_cell.length_a   1.000
_cell.length_b   1.000
_cell.length_c   1.000
_cell.angle_alpha   90.00
_cell.angle_beta   90.00
_cell.angle_gamma   90.00
#
_symmetry.space_group_name_H-M   'P 1'
#
loop_
_entity.id
_entity.type
_entity.pdbx_description
1 polymer ?
#
loop_
_entity_poly.entity_id
_entity_poly.type
_entity_poly.pdbx_seq_one_letter_code
_entity_poly.pdbx_strand_id
1 'polypeptide(L)' 'MEYHELIRKRFSVRKYTDELLTPGQVDEILMAGNVAPTAKDVQPQRIYVLESREAMA' A
#
# COMPACT_ATOMS: atom_id res chain seq x y z
N MET A 1 -12.67 -5.22 -12.13
CA MET A 1 -12.11 -6.54 -11.79
C MET A 1 -12.67 -6.93 -10.43
N GLU A 2 -13.18 -8.14 -10.31
CA GLU A 2 -13.75 -8.64 -9.05
C GLU A 2 -12.63 -8.99 -8.06
N TYR A 3 -12.90 -8.88 -6.75
CA TYR A 3 -11.90 -9.13 -5.70
C TYR A 3 -11.21 -10.49 -5.84
N HIS A 4 -11.98 -11.55 -6.15
CA HIS A 4 -11.47 -12.92 -6.28
C HIS A 4 -10.44 -13.07 -7.41
N GLU A 5 -10.57 -12.28 -8.47
CA GLU A 5 -9.67 -12.29 -9.62
C GLU A 5 -8.36 -11.57 -9.26
N LEU A 6 -8.47 -10.43 -8.58
CA LEU A 6 -7.32 -9.64 -8.13
C LEU A 6 -6.39 -10.45 -7.22
N ILE A 7 -6.94 -11.13 -6.20
CA ILE A 7 -6.13 -11.89 -5.24
C ILE A 7 -5.43 -13.10 -5.86
N ARG A 8 -5.94 -13.63 -6.98
CA ARG A 8 -5.30 -14.72 -7.74
C ARG A 8 -4.24 -14.21 -8.70
N LYS A 9 -4.47 -13.06 -9.32
CA LYS A 9 -3.56 -12.45 -10.29
C LYS A 9 -2.38 -11.73 -9.66
N ARG A 10 -2.46 -11.33 -8.37
CA ARG A 10 -1.35 -10.62 -7.70
C ARG A 10 -0.04 -11.41 -7.79
N PHE A 11 1.07 -10.71 -7.98
CA PHE A 11 2.40 -11.27 -7.99
C PHE A 11 3.41 -10.28 -7.40
N SER A 12 4.59 -10.75 -7.04
CA SER A 12 5.68 -9.88 -6.56
C SER A 12 6.33 -9.15 -7.73
N VAL A 13 6.04 -7.85 -7.87
CA VAL A 13 6.73 -6.95 -8.81
C VAL A 13 8.14 -6.67 -8.27
N ARG A 14 9.14 -6.72 -9.16
CA ARG A 14 10.56 -6.49 -8.81
C ARG A 14 11.23 -5.40 -9.65
N LYS A 15 10.51 -4.84 -10.62
CA LYS A 15 10.96 -3.75 -11.48
C LYS A 15 9.81 -2.78 -11.65
N TYR A 16 10.02 -1.55 -11.19
CA TYR A 16 9.04 -0.46 -11.25
C TYR A 16 9.42 0.54 -12.32
N THR A 17 8.47 1.37 -12.74
CA THR A 17 8.72 2.56 -13.55
C THR A 17 9.22 3.71 -12.65
N ASP A 18 9.70 4.78 -13.27
CA ASP A 18 10.06 6.02 -12.55
C ASP A 18 8.84 6.91 -12.24
N GLU A 19 7.63 6.45 -12.54
CA GLU A 19 6.39 7.17 -12.28
C GLU A 19 6.06 7.11 -10.78
N LEU A 20 5.94 8.28 -10.17
CA LEU A 20 5.56 8.41 -8.77
C LEU A 20 4.04 8.36 -8.61
N LEU A 21 3.60 7.81 -7.49
CA LEU A 21 2.20 7.89 -7.09
C LEU A 21 1.83 9.33 -6.71
N THR A 22 0.59 9.70 -6.98
CA THR A 22 0.02 10.94 -6.44
C THR A 22 -0.29 10.77 -4.95
N PRO A 23 -0.35 11.86 -4.17
CA PRO A 23 -0.71 11.80 -2.74
C PRO A 23 -2.05 11.07 -2.51
N GLY A 24 -3.06 11.34 -3.34
CA GLY A 24 -4.37 10.69 -3.22
C GLY A 24 -4.33 9.17 -3.43
N GLN A 25 -3.49 8.67 -4.34
CA GLN A 25 -3.32 7.22 -4.50
C GLN A 25 -2.65 6.59 -3.29
N VAL A 26 -1.68 7.27 -2.67
CA VAL A 26 -1.05 6.81 -1.43
C VAL A 26 -2.09 6.75 -0.30
N ASP A 27 -2.92 7.78 -0.15
CA ASP A 27 -3.98 7.82 0.86
C ASP A 27 -4.99 6.68 0.69
N GLU A 28 -5.43 6.41 -0.54
CA GLU A 28 -6.35 5.30 -0.82
C GLU A 28 -5.77 3.94 -0.39
N ILE A 29 -4.49 3.70 -0.64
CA ILE A 29 -3.79 2.47 -0.24
C ILE A 29 -3.72 2.36 1.29
N LEU A 30 -3.35 3.45 1.96
CA LEU A 30 -3.26 3.48 3.42
C LEU A 30 -4.63 3.25 4.07
N MET A 31 -5.68 3.88 3.55
CA MET A 31 -7.05 3.70 4.03
C MET A 31 -7.54 2.26 3.84
N ALA A 32 -7.23 1.64 2.69
CA ALA A 32 -7.59 0.24 2.46
C ALA A 32 -6.94 -0.71 3.48
N GLY A 33 -5.69 -0.44 3.89
CA GLY A 33 -5.01 -1.17 4.95
C GLY A 33 -5.59 -0.90 6.35
N ASN A 34 -5.98 0.36 6.61
CA ASN A 34 -6.47 0.81 7.92
C ASN A 34 -7.83 0.18 8.30
N VAL A 35 -8.67 -0.16 7.32
CA VAL A 35 -9.98 -0.81 7.56
C VAL A 35 -9.85 -2.27 8.02
N ALA A 36 -8.65 -2.86 7.95
CA ALA A 36 -8.44 -4.23 8.38
C ALA A 36 -8.67 -4.42 9.89
N PRO A 37 -9.30 -5.53 10.33
CA PRO A 37 -9.53 -5.76 11.74
C PRO A 37 -8.21 -5.98 12.49
N THR A 38 -8.13 -5.46 13.71
CA THR A 38 -6.98 -5.66 14.60
C THR A 38 -7.43 -6.20 15.95
N ALA A 39 -6.52 -6.89 16.65
CA ALA A 39 -6.84 -7.46 17.95
C ALA A 39 -7.28 -6.37 18.92
N LYS A 40 -8.51 -6.49 19.46
CA LYS A 40 -9.13 -5.50 20.35
C LYS A 40 -9.20 -4.08 19.78
N ASP A 41 -9.15 -3.94 18.46
CA ASP A 41 -9.17 -2.65 17.74
C ASP A 41 -8.04 -1.67 18.16
N VAL A 42 -6.92 -2.18 18.66
CA VAL A 42 -5.82 -1.33 19.16
C VAL A 42 -4.98 -0.71 18.05
N GLN A 43 -5.12 -1.19 16.81
CA GLN A 43 -4.46 -0.66 15.61
C GLN A 43 -2.96 -0.34 15.83
N PRO A 44 -2.15 -1.33 16.28
CA PRO A 44 -0.79 -1.06 16.76
C PRO A 44 0.23 -0.80 15.64
N GLN A 45 -0.21 -0.82 14.38
CA GLN A 45 0.64 -0.64 13.21
C GLN A 45 1.01 0.83 13.03
N ARG A 46 2.25 1.10 12.61
CA ARG A 46 2.69 2.41 12.12
C ARG A 46 3.23 2.24 10.73
N ILE A 47 2.73 3.02 9.79
CA ILE A 47 3.16 2.99 8.39
C ILE A 47 3.93 4.27 8.11
N TYR A 48 5.15 4.13 7.60
CA TYR A 48 5.99 5.24 7.18
C TYR A 48 6.02 5.26 5.66
N VAL A 49 5.67 6.40 5.07
CA VAL A 49 5.76 6.62 3.62
C VAL A 49 7.10 7.30 3.34
N LEU A 50 7.93 6.66 2.51
CA LEU A 50 9.24 7.17 2.11
C LEU A 50 9.12 7.73 0.69
N GLU A 51 9.27 9.05 0.55
CA GLU A 51 9.06 9.75 -0.73
C GLU A 51 10.33 10.40 -1.28
N SER A 52 11.36 10.61 -0.44
CA SER A 52 12.60 11.22 -0.90
C SER A 52 13.42 10.23 -1.72
N ARG A 53 14.17 10.72 -2.71
CA ARG A 53 15.04 9.87 -3.53
C ARG A 53 16.07 9.12 -2.68
N GLU A 54 16.58 9.78 -1.64
CA GLU A 54 17.53 9.21 -0.69
C GLU A 54 16.92 8.07 0.12
N ALA A 55 15.62 8.14 0.42
CA ALA A 55 14.91 7.09 1.14
C ALA A 55 14.48 5.92 0.24
N MET A 56 14.43 6.13 -1.08
CA MET A 56 14.04 5.13 -2.09
C MET A 56 15.24 4.52 -2.85
N ALA A 57 16.45 5.04 -2.66
CA ALA A 57 17.69 4.55 -3.27
C ALA A 57 18.22 3.29 -2.57
#